data_AF-A0A2J8N004-F1
#
_entry.id   AF-A0A2J8N004-F1
#
_cell.length_a   1.000
_cell.length_b   1.000
_cell.length_c   1.000
_cell.angle_alpha   90.00
_cell.angle_beta   90.00
_cell.angle_gamma   90.00
#
_symmetry.space_group_name_H-M   'P 1'
#
loop_
_entity.id
_entity.type
_entity.pdbx_description
1 polymer ?
#
loop_
_entity_poly.entity_id
_entity_poly.type
_entity_poly.pdbx_seq_one_letter_code
_entity_poly.pdbx_strand_id
1 'polypeptide(L)'
;AKLADHGKKMFLITNSPSSFVDKGMSYIVGKDWRDLFDVVIVQAEKPNFFNDKRRPFRKMNEKGVLLWDKIHKLQKGQIYKQGNLYEFLKLTGWRGSRVLYFGDHIYSDLATMVNDSRPSVSAGVVTHSNYFQN
;
A
#
# COMPACT_ATOMS: atom_id res chain seq x y z
N ALA A 1 -1.67 -3.85 -18.35
CA ALA A 1 -2.60 -4.14 -17.25
C ALA A 1 -3.68 -3.07 -17.28
N LYS A 2 -4.91 -3.39 -17.73
CA LYS A 2 -5.92 -2.40 -18.19
C LYS A 2 -6.06 -1.15 -17.31
N LEU A 3 -6.03 -1.28 -15.98
CA LEU A 3 -6.14 -0.11 -15.08
C LEU A 3 -4.90 0.78 -15.06
N ALA A 4 -3.71 0.19 -14.98
CA ALA A 4 -2.44 0.92 -15.06
C ALA A 4 -2.29 1.61 -16.42
N ASP A 5 -2.73 0.95 -17.48
CA ASP A 5 -2.68 1.46 -18.86
C ASP A 5 -3.62 2.68 -19.05
N HIS A 6 -4.62 2.86 -18.17
CA HIS A 6 -5.52 4.02 -18.14
C HIS A 6 -5.13 5.08 -17.08
N GLY A 7 -3.85 5.12 -16.69
CA GLY A 7 -3.31 6.14 -15.78
C GLY A 7 -3.81 6.03 -14.34
N LYS A 8 -4.41 4.88 -13.95
CA LYS A 8 -4.77 4.64 -12.56
C LYS A 8 -3.54 4.26 -11.75
N LYS A 9 -3.48 4.78 -10.53
CA LYS A 9 -2.41 4.48 -9.59
C LYS A 9 -2.83 3.35 -8.67
N MET A 10 -1.96 2.37 -8.45
CA MET A 10 -2.27 1.17 -7.69
C MET A 10 -1.40 1.06 -6.45
N PHE A 11 -1.97 0.59 -5.35
CA PHE A 11 -1.22 0.29 -4.15
C PHE A 11 -1.67 -1.04 -3.53
N LEU A 12 -0.74 -1.66 -2.81
CA LEU A 12 -0.97 -2.82 -1.96
C LEU A 12 -0.54 -2.49 -0.53
N ILE A 13 -1.42 -2.67 0.43
CA ILE A 13 -1.18 -2.51 1.87
C ILE A 13 -1.63 -3.81 2.56
N THR A 14 -0.75 -4.45 3.32
CA THR A 14 -1.08 -5.73 3.96
C THR A 14 -0.41 -5.87 5.32
N ASN A 15 -1.04 -6.59 6.25
CA ASN A 15 -0.43 -6.96 7.52
C ASN A 15 0.53 -8.16 7.38
N SER A 16 0.49 -8.87 6.25
CA SER A 16 1.34 -10.03 6.00
C SER A 16 2.82 -9.66 5.81
N PRO A 17 3.76 -10.55 6.18
CA PRO A 17 5.19 -10.38 5.87
C PRO A 17 5.48 -10.39 4.36
N SER A 18 6.57 -9.74 3.95
CA SER A 18 6.98 -9.65 2.54
C SER A 18 7.13 -11.02 1.86
N SER A 19 7.69 -12.01 2.56
CA SER A 19 7.90 -13.37 2.01
C SER A 19 6.59 -14.10 1.68
N PHE A 20 5.54 -13.87 2.46
CA PHE A 20 4.22 -14.44 2.20
C PHE A 20 3.58 -13.78 0.98
N VAL A 21 3.61 -12.44 0.94
CA VAL A 21 3.08 -11.65 -0.17
C VAL A 21 3.80 -12.00 -1.47
N ASP A 22 5.12 -12.07 -1.44
CA ASP A 22 5.93 -12.34 -2.62
C ASP A 22 5.64 -13.72 -3.21
N LYS A 23 5.55 -14.76 -2.37
CA LYS A 23 5.17 -16.11 -2.81
C LYS A 23 3.77 -16.16 -3.39
N GLY A 24 2.78 -15.60 -2.68
CA GLY A 24 1.39 -15.61 -3.12
C GLY A 24 1.18 -14.85 -4.43
N MET A 25 1.73 -13.64 -4.52
CA MET A 25 1.61 -12.80 -5.72
C MET A 25 2.39 -13.38 -6.90
N SER A 26 3.58 -13.96 -6.67
CA SER A 26 4.33 -14.64 -7.72
C SER A 26 3.57 -15.84 -8.30
N TYR A 27 2.81 -16.54 -7.47
CA TYR A 27 1.97 -17.66 -7.90
C TYR A 27 0.73 -17.20 -8.70
N ILE A 28 0.05 -16.15 -8.23
CA ILE A 28 -1.22 -15.69 -8.83
C ILE A 28 -0.99 -14.85 -10.09
N VAL A 29 0.00 -13.95 -10.04
CA VAL A 29 0.23 -12.93 -11.07
C VAL A 29 1.48 -13.23 -11.89
N GLY A 30 2.54 -13.72 -11.25
CA GLY A 30 3.85 -13.94 -11.85
C GLY A 30 4.97 -13.17 -11.15
N LYS A 31 6.22 -13.44 -11.54
CA LYS A 31 7.42 -12.90 -10.88
C LYS A 31 7.48 -11.37 -10.85
N ASP A 32 6.91 -10.72 -11.86
CA ASP A 32 6.93 -9.26 -12.02
C ASP A 32 5.69 -8.58 -11.41
N TRP A 33 4.99 -9.25 -10.47
CA TRP A 33 3.77 -8.74 -9.85
C TRP A 33 3.90 -7.34 -9.26
N ARG A 34 5.11 -6.96 -8.83
CA ARG A 34 5.41 -5.64 -8.25
C ARG A 34 5.18 -4.51 -9.24
N ASP A 35 5.28 -4.78 -10.55
CA ASP A 35 5.05 -3.78 -11.59
C ASP A 35 3.58 -3.37 -11.72
N LEU A 36 2.66 -4.14 -11.13
CA LEU A 36 1.26 -3.76 -11.05
C LEU A 36 1.00 -2.63 -10.07
N PHE A 37 1.87 -2.44 -9.06
CA PHE A 37 1.62 -1.50 -7.96
C PHE A 37 2.63 -0.37 -7.97
N ASP A 38 2.16 0.87 -7.87
CA ASP A 38 3.02 2.04 -7.66
C ASP A 38 3.60 2.05 -6.23
N VAL A 39 2.90 1.46 -5.26
CA VAL A 39 3.34 1.36 -3.86
C VAL A 39 2.99 0.00 -3.28
N VAL A 40 3.95 -0.65 -2.62
CA VAL A 40 3.75 -1.89 -1.85
C VAL A 40 4.18 -1.68 -0.41
N ILE A 41 3.24 -1.90 0.52
CA ILE A 41 3.44 -1.78 1.97
C ILE A 41 3.05 -3.10 2.64
N VAL A 42 3.99 -3.69 3.37
CA VAL A 42 3.83 -4.95 4.12
C VAL A 42 3.91 -4.69 5.62
N GLN A 43 3.38 -5.62 6.42
CA GLN A 43 3.28 -5.47 7.88
C GLN A 43 2.84 -4.04 8.27
N ALA A 44 1.77 -3.56 7.64
CA ALA A 44 1.28 -2.19 7.80
C ALA A 44 0.76 -1.90 9.23
N GLU A 45 0.47 -2.95 10.01
CA GLU A 45 -0.13 -2.87 11.34
C GLU A 45 -1.52 -2.20 11.31
N LYS A 46 -2.35 -2.52 10.32
CA LYS A 46 -3.77 -2.14 10.32
C LYS A 46 -4.46 -2.68 11.58
N PRO A 47 -5.36 -1.92 12.23
CA PRO A 47 -5.91 -0.62 11.77
C PRO A 47 -5.04 0.60 12.11
N ASN A 48 -3.93 0.44 12.85
CA ASN A 48 -3.07 1.55 13.26
C ASN A 48 -2.48 2.32 12.08
N PHE A 49 -2.25 1.67 10.93
CA PHE A 49 -1.85 2.38 9.70
C PHE A 49 -2.78 3.56 9.37
N PHE A 50 -4.09 3.42 9.57
CA PHE A 50 -5.07 4.44 9.26
C PHE A 50 -5.29 5.43 10.41
N ASN A 51 -5.14 4.96 11.66
CA ASN A 51 -5.51 5.72 12.85
C ASN A 51 -4.33 6.39 13.59
N ASP A 52 -3.10 5.88 13.43
CA ASP A 52 -1.90 6.39 14.09
C ASP A 52 -0.97 7.06 13.07
N LYS A 53 -0.35 8.18 13.45
CA LYS A 53 0.56 8.97 12.60
C LYS A 53 2.04 8.83 12.99
N ARG A 54 2.37 8.06 14.04
CA ARG A 54 3.70 8.04 14.64
C ARG A 54 4.68 7.10 13.96
N ARG A 55 4.21 6.03 13.30
CA ARG A 55 5.07 5.00 12.73
C ARG A 55 5.57 5.42 11.34
N PRO A 56 6.89 5.58 11.15
CA PRO A 56 7.44 5.94 9.85
C PRO A 56 7.52 4.73 8.91
N PHE A 57 7.58 4.99 7.61
CA PHE A 57 7.95 3.95 6.65
C PHE A 57 9.41 3.48 6.83
N ARG A 58 9.64 2.21 6.53
CA ARG A 58 10.98 1.61 6.39
C ARG A 58 11.09 0.90 5.05
N LYS A 59 12.19 1.11 4.33
CA LYS A 59 12.45 0.40 3.06
C LYS A 59 13.02 -0.98 3.38
N MET A 60 12.59 -2.00 2.65
CA MET A 60 13.19 -3.33 2.70
C MET A 60 14.09 -3.53 1.48
N ASN A 61 15.25 -4.15 1.67
CA ASN A 61 16.02 -4.67 0.55
C ASN A 61 15.44 -6.00 0.04
N GLU A 62 16.00 -6.53 -1.04
CA GLU A 62 15.54 -7.78 -1.67
C GLU A 62 15.67 -9.01 -0.75
N LYS A 63 16.58 -8.97 0.22
CA LYS A 63 16.77 -10.01 1.24
C LYS A 63 15.79 -9.89 2.41
N GLY A 64 14.89 -8.90 2.38
CA GLY A 64 13.92 -8.64 3.44
C GLY A 64 14.49 -7.93 4.67
N VAL A 65 15.68 -7.32 4.57
CA VAL A 65 16.31 -6.56 5.65
C VAL A 65 15.86 -5.10 5.59
N LEU A 66 15.59 -4.51 6.76
CA LEU A 66 15.19 -3.11 6.87
C LEU A 66 16.38 -2.18 6.68
N LEU A 67 16.18 -1.17 5.85
CA LEU A 67 17.09 -0.04 5.67
C LEU A 67 16.65 1.10 6.59
N TRP A 68 17.62 1.76 7.22
CA TRP A 68 17.40 2.79 8.24
C TRP A 68 17.27 4.20 7.68
N ASP A 69 17.43 4.36 6.37
CA ASP A 69 17.32 5.65 5.71
C ASP A 69 15.93 6.26 5.86
N LYS A 70 15.91 7.57 6.06
CA LYS A 70 14.66 8.32 6.06
C LYS A 70 14.01 8.24 4.68
N ILE A 71 12.72 7.90 4.66
CA ILE A 71 11.97 7.80 3.41
C ILE A 71 11.45 9.17 3.00
N HIS A 72 11.96 9.67 1.88
CA HIS A 72 11.55 10.95 1.28
C HIS A 72 10.57 10.79 0.13
N LYS A 73 10.46 9.59 -0.46
CA LYS A 73 9.54 9.25 -1.54
C LYS A 73 9.28 7.74 -1.57
N LEU A 74 8.07 7.34 -1.95
CA LEU A 74 7.73 5.95 -2.25
C LEU A 74 8.01 5.66 -3.73
N GLN A 75 8.81 4.63 -3.99
CA GLN A 75 9.28 4.26 -5.33
C GLN A 75 8.62 2.96 -5.78
N LYS A 76 8.16 2.94 -7.04
CA LYS A 76 7.62 1.74 -7.69
C LYS A 76 8.66 0.61 -7.69
N GLY A 77 8.19 -0.62 -7.51
CA GLY A 77 9.03 -1.82 -7.42
C GLY A 77 9.69 -2.04 -6.05
N GLN A 78 9.65 -1.06 -5.14
CA GLN A 78 10.19 -1.18 -3.79
C GLN A 78 9.12 -1.65 -2.79
N ILE A 79 9.54 -2.42 -1.80
CA ILE A 79 8.69 -2.85 -0.68
C ILE A 79 9.00 -2.01 0.55
N TYR A 80 7.95 -1.46 1.14
CA TYR A 80 8.01 -0.71 2.39
C TYR A 80 7.34 -1.48 3.51
N LYS A 81 7.81 -1.27 4.73
CA LYS A 81 7.24 -1.82 5.95
C LYS A 81 6.66 -0.70 6.81
N GLN A 82 5.58 -0.99 7.53
CA GLN A 82 4.91 -0.05 8.44
C GLN A 82 4.48 1.24 7.72
N GLY A 83 4.66 2.40 8.35
CA GLY A 83 4.15 3.69 7.90
C GLY A 83 2.75 3.99 8.42
N ASN A 84 2.16 5.03 7.85
CA ASN A 84 0.81 5.48 8.17
C ASN A 84 0.18 6.20 6.99
N LEU A 85 -1.16 6.32 7.00
CA LEU A 85 -1.94 6.94 5.94
C LEU A 85 -1.54 8.40 5.70
N TYR A 86 -1.23 9.15 6.76
CA TYR A 86 -0.84 10.55 6.63
C TYR A 86 0.48 10.71 5.85
N GLU A 87 1.52 9.95 6.21
CA GLU A 87 2.77 9.92 5.44
C GLU A 87 2.57 9.34 4.05
N PHE A 88 1.73 8.32 3.86
CA PHE A 88 1.44 7.75 2.55
C PHE A 88 0.90 8.79 1.59
N LEU A 89 -0.13 9.54 1.99
CA LEU A 89 -0.71 10.61 1.18
C LEU A 89 0.29 11.75 0.93
N LYS A 90 1.11 12.09 1.94
CA LYS A 90 2.15 13.11 1.81
C LYS A 90 3.25 12.71 0.82
N LEU A 91 3.76 11.47 0.91
CA LEU A 91 4.88 10.97 0.11
C LEU A 91 4.47 10.62 -1.33
N THR A 92 3.21 10.25 -1.54
CA THR A 92 2.67 10.00 -2.88
C THR A 92 2.17 11.27 -3.56
N GLY A 93 1.77 12.28 -2.78
CA GLY A 93 1.12 13.48 -3.29
C GLY A 93 -0.30 13.23 -3.80
N TRP A 94 -0.86 12.04 -3.59
CA TRP A 94 -2.19 11.69 -4.07
C TRP A 94 -3.24 12.44 -3.25
N ARG A 95 -3.98 13.33 -3.90
CA ARG A 95 -5.02 14.19 -3.30
C ARG A 95 -6.26 14.20 -4.21
N GLY A 96 -7.45 14.39 -3.63
CA GLY A 96 -8.67 14.66 -4.41
C GLY A 96 -9.21 13.50 -5.26
N SER A 97 -8.75 12.27 -5.03
CA SER A 97 -9.06 11.09 -5.83
C SER A 97 -10.15 10.21 -5.22
N ARG A 98 -11.05 9.66 -6.04
CA ARG A 98 -11.88 8.52 -5.62
C ARG A 98 -10.96 7.31 -5.49
N VAL A 99 -10.69 6.91 -4.25
CA VAL A 99 -9.99 5.67 -3.94
C VAL A 99 -11.00 4.55 -3.95
N LEU A 100 -10.80 3.57 -4.83
CA LEU A 100 -11.53 2.32 -4.80
C LEU A 100 -10.68 1.29 -4.07
N TYR A 101 -11.12 0.92 -2.88
CA TYR A 101 -10.48 -0.08 -2.04
C TYR A 101 -11.07 -1.46 -2.35
N PHE A 102 -10.19 -2.45 -2.48
CA PHE A 102 -10.50 -3.87 -2.62
C PHE A 102 -9.80 -4.63 -1.50
N GLY A 103 -10.58 -5.11 -0.54
CA GLY A 103 -10.07 -5.92 0.56
C GLY A 103 -11.20 -6.65 1.24
N ASP A 104 -10.83 -7.59 2.08
CA ASP A 104 -11.72 -8.48 2.82
C ASP A 104 -12.60 -7.72 3.82
N HIS A 105 -12.16 -6.56 4.32
CA HIS A 105 -12.94 -5.75 5.25
C HIS A 105 -12.81 -4.23 5.03
N ILE A 106 -13.69 -3.67 4.20
CA ILE A 106 -13.86 -2.20 4.05
C ILE A 106 -14.20 -1.57 5.41
N TYR A 107 -15.04 -2.24 6.22
CA TYR A 107 -15.50 -1.71 7.51
C TYR A 107 -14.43 -1.73 8.61
N SER A 108 -13.54 -2.72 8.72
CA SER A 108 -12.49 -2.68 9.75
C SER A 108 -11.30 -1.78 9.38
N ASP A 109 -11.08 -1.55 8.07
CA ASP A 109 -10.00 -0.71 7.58
C ASP A 109 -10.39 0.79 7.49
N LEU A 110 -11.70 1.11 7.43
CA LEU A 110 -12.20 2.50 7.40
C LEU A 110 -13.05 2.89 8.62
N ALA A 111 -13.75 1.96 9.27
CA ALA A 111 -14.53 2.23 10.47
C ALA A 111 -13.76 1.80 11.73
N THR A 112 -13.77 2.66 12.73
CA THR A 112 -13.14 2.44 14.02
C THR A 112 -13.81 1.26 14.74
N MET A 113 -12.98 0.44 15.40
CA MET A 113 -13.35 -0.58 16.39
C MET A 113 -13.81 -1.95 15.86
N VAL A 114 -12.88 -2.86 15.52
CA VAL A 114 -12.90 -4.28 15.94
C VAL A 114 -11.46 -4.80 15.97
N ASN A 115 -11.04 -5.44 17.06
CA ASN A 115 -9.81 -6.24 17.13
C ASN A 115 -9.99 -7.51 16.29
N ASP A 116 -9.78 -7.43 14.98
CA ASP A 116 -9.64 -8.62 14.14
C ASP A 116 -8.16 -8.88 13.88
N SER A 117 -7.65 -10.00 14.42
CA SER A 117 -6.26 -10.45 14.34
C SER A 117 -5.97 -11.27 13.08
N ARG A 118 -6.92 -11.36 12.13
CA ARG A 118 -6.72 -12.02 10.83
C ARG A 118 -5.76 -11.23 9.92
N PRO A 119 -4.94 -11.91 9.09
CA PRO A 119 -4.13 -11.25 8.08
C PRO A 119 -5.04 -10.58 7.03
N SER A 120 -5.22 -9.27 7.12
CA SER A 120 -6.02 -8.52 6.15
C SER A 120 -5.15 -7.98 5.02
N VAL A 121 -5.63 -8.13 3.78
CA VAL A 121 -4.97 -7.64 2.57
C VAL A 121 -5.83 -6.55 1.94
N SER A 122 -5.24 -5.37 1.80
CA SER A 122 -5.83 -4.21 1.15
C SER A 122 -5.15 -3.96 -0.18
N ALA A 123 -5.85 -4.11 -1.29
CA ALA A 123 -5.44 -3.54 -2.56
C ALA A 123 -6.31 -2.31 -2.85
N GLY A 124 -5.76 -1.31 -3.52
CA GLY A 124 -6.55 -0.15 -3.89
C GLY A 124 -6.13 0.46 -5.20
N VAL A 125 -7.11 1.06 -5.85
CA VAL A 125 -6.94 1.80 -7.10
C VAL A 125 -7.30 3.24 -6.82
N VAL A 126 -6.33 4.13 -7.01
CA VAL A 126 -6.51 5.57 -6.94
C VAL A 126 -6.78 6.08 -8.33
N THR A 127 -7.97 6.66 -8.50
CA THR A 127 -8.36 7.30 -9.74
C THR A 127 -8.12 8.80 -9.64
N HIS A 128 -7.18 9.31 -10.43
CA HIS A 128 -7.09 10.74 -10.68
C HIS A 128 -8.25 11.12 -11.60
N SER A 129 -9.08 12.06 -11.16
CA SER A 129 -10.03 12.74 -12.03
C SER A 129 -9.35 14.02 -12.47
N ASN A 130 -9.06 14.17 -13.76
CA ASN A 130 -8.56 15.42 -14.34
C ASN A 130 -9.70 16.45 -14.48
N TYR A 131 -10.46 16.67 -13.41
CA TYR A 131 -11.32 17.83 -13.30
C TYR A 131 -10.57 18.78 -12.37
N PHE A 132 -10.21 19.96 -12.88
CA PHE A 132 -9.38 21.00 -12.25
C PHE A 132 -7.86 20.81 -12.37
N GLN A 133 -7.36 20.84 -13.61
CA GLN A 133 -6.23 21.72 -13.92
C GLN A 133 -6.78 22.87 -14.76
N ASN A 134 -7.07 24.00 -14.12
CA ASN A 134 -7.18 25.34 -14.71
C ASN A 134 -6.49 26.29 -13.75
#